data_AF-X1Q2T0-F1
#
_entry.id   AF-X1Q2T0-F1
#
_cell.length_a   1.000
_cell.length_b   1.000
_cell.length_c   1.000
_cell.angle_alpha   90.00
_cell.angle_beta   90.00
_cell.angle_gamma   90.00
#
_symmetry.space_group_name_H-M   'P 1'
#
loop_
_entity.id
_entity.type
_entity.pdbx_description
1 polymer ?
#
loop_
_entity_poly.entity_id
_entity_poly.type
_entity_poly.pdbx_seq_one_letter_code
_entity_poly.pdbx_strand_id
1 'polypeptide(L)' 'MKEPLNIVAIGAHPDDIEFSVFGILNLLRDKGHSIHFVTMTAGNVGCPEPFGKDIEAIRYSEAKASAQKLSAT' A
#
# COMPACT_ATOMS: atom_id res chain seq x y z
N MET A 1 -4.92 -19.87 -19.43
CA MET A 1 -4.86 -18.58 -18.70
C MET A 1 -3.43 -18.08 -18.77
N LYS A 2 -3.19 -16.76 -18.80
CA LYS A 2 -1.82 -16.23 -18.73
C LYS A 2 -1.19 -16.60 -17.38
N GLU A 3 0.12 -16.82 -17.37
CA GLU A 3 0.85 -17.16 -16.14
C GLU A 3 0.69 -16.05 -15.07
N PRO A 4 0.67 -16.42 -13.77
CA PRO A 4 0.72 -15.45 -12.67
C PRO A 4 1.89 -14.47 -12.82
N LEU A 5 1.64 -13.19 -12.58
CA LEU A 5 2.64 -12.13 -12.62
C LEU A 5 2.87 -11.58 -11.21
N ASN A 6 4.05 -10.99 -11.01
CA ASN A 6 4.34 -10.18 -9.84
C ASN A 6 4.08 -8.71 -10.20
N ILE A 7 3.20 -8.05 -9.45
CA ILE A 7 2.74 -6.69 -9.70
C ILE A 7 3.19 -5.82 -8.53
N VAL A 8 3.91 -4.74 -8.85
CA VAL A 8 4.39 -3.78 -7.86
C VAL A 8 3.61 -2.48 -8.03
N ALA A 9 2.95 -2.04 -6.96
CA ALA A 9 2.36 -0.70 -6.87
C ALA A 9 3.31 0.21 -6.09
N ILE A 10 3.69 1.33 -6.69
CA ILE A 10 4.64 2.29 -6.09
C ILE A 10 3.89 3.60 -5.84
N GLY A 11 3.80 3.99 -4.57
CA GLY A 11 3.23 5.26 -4.11
C GLY A 11 4.28 6.12 -3.39
N ALA A 12 4.09 7.43 -3.37
CA ALA A 12 4.97 8.32 -2.64
C ALA A 12 4.71 8.24 -1.13
N HIS A 13 3.44 8.14 -0.72
CA HIS A 13 2.99 8.17 0.67
C HIS A 13 2.11 6.95 1.02
N PRO A 14 1.97 6.65 2.33
CA PRO A 14 1.02 5.65 2.84
C PRO A 14 -0.45 6.03 2.65
N ASP A 15 -1.04 5.85 1.47
CA ASP A 15 -2.45 6.13 1.12
C ASP A 15 -2.60 6.23 -0.41
N ASP A 16 -1.53 6.61 -1.11
CA ASP A 16 -1.52 6.79 -2.56
C ASP A 16 -2.00 5.54 -3.30
N ILE A 17 -1.58 4.35 -2.85
CA ILE A 17 -1.94 3.08 -3.49
C ILE A 17 -3.43 2.78 -3.25
N GLU A 18 -3.90 3.02 -2.02
CA GLU A 18 -5.28 2.85 -1.57
C GLU A 18 -6.23 3.68 -2.43
N PHE A 19 -5.95 4.98 -2.56
CA PHE A 19 -6.80 5.92 -3.29
C PHE A 19 -6.70 5.77 -4.80
N SER A 20 -5.51 5.45 -5.33
CA SER A 20 -5.29 5.51 -6.78
C SER A 20 -5.61 4.21 -7.49
N VAL A 21 -5.23 3.06 -6.91
CA VAL A 21 -5.16 1.79 -7.68
C VAL A 21 -5.60 0.54 -6.90
N PHE A 22 -6.00 0.65 -5.64
CA PHE A 22 -6.34 -0.52 -4.83
C PHE A 22 -7.42 -1.42 -5.46
N GLY A 23 -8.43 -0.81 -6.09
CA GLY A 23 -9.49 -1.54 -6.78
C GLY A 23 -8.96 -2.43 -7.91
N ILE A 24 -8.04 -1.94 -8.74
CA ILE A 24 -7.48 -2.75 -9.82
C ILE A 24 -6.53 -3.83 -9.27
N LEU A 25 -5.77 -3.54 -8.22
CA LEU A 25 -4.90 -4.51 -7.57
C LEU A 25 -5.70 -5.67 -6.96
N ASN A 26 -6.86 -5.39 -6.36
CA ASN A 26 -7.78 -6.41 -5.85
C ASN A 26 -8.27 -7.33 -6.98
N LEU A 27 -8.67 -6.78 -8.13
CA LEU A 27 -9.09 -7.58 -9.29
C LEU A 27 -7.94 -8.42 -9.88
N LEU A 28 -6.71 -7.93 -9.82
CA LEU A 28 -5.53 -8.64 -10.30
C LEU A 28 -5.14 -9.77 -9.33
N ARG A 29 -5.25 -9.55 -8.01
CA ARG A 29 -5.12 -10.60 -7.00
C ARG A 29 -6.15 -11.71 -7.22
N ASP A 30 -7.41 -11.37 -7.48
CA ASP A 30 -8.48 -12.35 -7.72
C ASP A 30 -8.25 -13.19 -9.00
N LYS A 31 -7.43 -12.69 -9.93
CA LYS A 31 -6.96 -13.42 -11.11
C LYS A 31 -5.72 -14.29 -10.84
N GLY A 32 -5.24 -14.35 -9.61
CA GLY A 32 -4.10 -15.17 -9.19
C GLY A 32 -2.74 -14.48 -9.33
N HIS A 33 -2.68 -13.16 -9.48
CA HIS A 33 -1.41 -12.42 -9.50
C HIS A 33 -0.93 -12.09 -8.08
N SER A 34 0.40 -12.04 -7.91
CA SER A 34 1.03 -11.61 -6.66
C SER A 34 1.14 -10.09 -6.64
N ILE A 35 0.79 -9.48 -5.51
CA ILE A 35 0.77 -8.02 -5.34
C ILE A 35 1.84 -7.61 -4.32
N HIS A 36 2.57 -6.54 -4.60
CA HIS A 36 3.57 -5.96 -3.71
C HIS A 36 3.39 -4.45 -3.64
N PHE A 37 3.51 -3.89 -2.45
CA PHE A 37 3.37 -2.45 -2.23
C PHE A 37 4.73 -1.83 -1.93
N VAL A 38 4.97 -0.65 -2.48
CA VAL A 38 6.17 0.13 -2.22
C VAL A 38 5.75 1.56 -1.94
N THR A 39 5.89 1.99 -0.69
CA THR A 39 5.69 3.39 -0.27
C THR A 39 7.04 4.07 -0.07
N MET A 40 7.29 5.16 -0.80
CA MET A 40 8.62 5.79 -0.83
C MET A 40 8.94 6.64 0.40
N THR A 41 7.90 7.13 1.09
CA THR A 41 8.04 7.96 2.28
C THR A 41 7.12 7.47 3.39
N ALA A 42 7.37 7.90 4.62
CA ALA A 42 6.51 7.60 5.76
C ALA A 42 5.28 8.53 5.87
N GLY A 43 5.19 9.58 5.04
CA GLY A 43 4.06 10.50 5.03
C GLY A 43 3.88 11.31 6.34
N ASN A 44 4.96 11.59 7.05
CA ASN A 44 4.94 12.16 8.39
C ASN A 44 4.54 13.65 8.50
N VAL A 45 4.32 14.32 7.37
CA VAL A 45 3.81 15.71 7.30
C VAL A 45 2.33 15.78 6.91
N GLY A 46 1.67 14.62 6.69
CA GLY A 46 0.27 14.54 6.26
C GLY A 46 -0.75 14.63 7.40
N CYS A 47 -0.31 14.73 8.65
CA CYS A 47 -1.18 14.79 9.82
C CYS A 47 -0.88 16.06 10.64
N PRO A 48 -1.91 16.80 11.09
CA PRO A 48 -1.73 17.96 11.97
C PRO A 48 -1.37 17.60 13.43
N GLU A 49 -1.59 16.37 13.87
CA GLU A 49 -1.21 15.83 15.19
C GLU A 49 -1.63 14.36 15.24
N PRO A 50 -0.80 13.41 15.71
CA PRO A 50 0.57 13.58 16.22
C PRO A 50 1.60 13.85 15.11
N PHE A 51 2.85 14.17 15.48
CA PHE A 51 3.92 14.56 14.54
C PHE A 51 5.19 13.70 14.68
N GLY A 52 6.08 13.81 13.69
CA GLY A 52 7.39 13.16 13.72
C GLY A 52 7.29 11.62 13.78
N LYS A 53 8.03 10.99 14.70
CA LYS A 53 8.13 9.53 14.76
C LYS A 53 6.81 8.83 15.12
N ASP A 54 5.93 9.52 15.85
CA ASP A 54 4.64 8.95 16.25
C ASP A 54 3.72 8.74 15.05
N ILE A 55 3.59 9.75 14.18
CA ILE A 55 2.79 9.63 12.97
C ILE A 55 3.45 8.68 11.94
N GLU A 56 4.78 8.61 11.87
CA GLU A 56 5.47 7.61 11.03
C GLU A 56 5.08 6.18 11.42
N ALA A 57 5.07 5.86 12.72
CA ALA A 57 4.72 4.53 13.22
C ALA A 57 3.24 4.18 12.97
N ILE A 58 2.35 5.17 13.13
CA ILE A 58 0.92 5.02 12.83
C ILE A 58 0.74 4.74 11.33
N ARG A 59 1.27 5.61 10.46
CA ARG A 59 1.11 5.47 9.00
C ARG A 59 1.77 4.21 8.44
N TYR A 60 2.88 3.77 9.01
CA TYR A 60 3.47 2.48 8.67
C TYR A 60 2.54 1.32 9.02
N SER A 61 1.91 1.35 10.19
CA SER A 61 0.97 0.33 10.62
C SER A 61 -0.29 0.32 9.75
N GLU A 62 -0.77 1.50 9.36
CA GLU A 62 -1.90 1.66 8.42
C GLU A 62 -1.58 1.09 7.04
N ALA A 63 -0.43 1.45 6.44
CA ALA A 63 0.02 0.90 5.16
C ALA A 63 0.15 -0.63 5.22
N LYS A 64 0.74 -1.16 6.29
CA LYS A 64 0.88 -2.61 6.49
C LYS A 64 -0.49 -3.28 6.58
N ALA A 65 -1.42 -2.70 7.34
CA ALA A 65 -2.78 -3.23 7.47
C ALA A 65 -3.53 -3.20 6.14
N SER A 66 -3.32 -2.18 5.31
CA SER A 66 -3.87 -2.08 3.96
C SER A 66 -3.29 -3.15 3.02
N ALA A 67 -1.98 -3.30 2.95
CA ALA A 67 -1.32 -4.33 2.14
C ALA A 67 -1.82 -5.74 2.49
N GLN A 68 -2.03 -6.02 3.78
CA GLN A 68 -2.60 -7.29 4.26
C GLN A 68 -3.99 -7.59 3.72
N LYS A 69 -4.81 -6.58 3.40
CA LYS A 69 -6.14 -6.78 2.77
C LYS A 69 -6.02 -7.39 1.38
N LEU A 70 -4.89 -7.23 0.70
CA LEU A 70 -4.60 -7.85 -0.59
C LEU A 70 -3.65 -9.05 -0.50
N SER A 71 -3.29 -9.49 0.72
CA SER A 71 -2.18 -10.42 0.93
C SER A 71 -0.89 -9.96 0.24
N ALA A 72 -0.73 -8.64 0.08
CA ALA A 72 0.44 -8.05 -0.54
C ALA A 72 1.62 -8.08 0.43
N THR A 73 2.83 -8.17 -0.13
CA THR A 73 4.08 -8.02 0.64
C THR A 73 4.51 -6.56 0.68
#